data_AF-A6UTU3-F1
#
_entry.id   AF-A6UTU3-F1
#
_cell.length_a   1.000
_cell.length_b   1.000
_cell.length_c   1.000
_cell.angle_alpha   90.00
_cell.angle_beta   90.00
_cell.angle_gamma   90.00
#
_symmetry.space_group_name_H-M   'P 1'
#
loop_
_entity.id
_entity.type
_entity.pdbx_description
1 polymer ?
#
loop_
_entity_poly.entity_id
_entity_poly.type
_entity_poly.pdbx_seq_one_letter_code
_entity_poly.pdbx_strand_id
1 'polypeptide(L)' 'MAWWKCSNCGYLFEAEANKVPEKCPNCGEICTFYDVTCYTPECGCQGYDPKLVARTPNNESKF' A
#
# COMPACT_ATOMS: atom_id res chain seq x y z
N MET A 1 13.10 2.50 3.80
CA MET A 1 12.04 1.50 3.98
C MET A 1 10.75 2.14 3.53
N ALA A 2 9.88 1.39 2.85
CA ALA A 2 8.67 1.92 2.23
C ALA A 2 7.46 1.12 2.72
N TRP A 3 6.31 1.78 2.80
CA TRP A 3 5.04 1.15 3.12
C TRP A 3 4.38 0.65 1.85
N TRP A 4 4.03 -0.62 1.84
CA TRP A 4 3.41 -1.30 0.71
C TRP A 4 2.00 -1.70 1.04
N LYS A 5 1.10 -1.52 0.08
CA LYS A 5 -0.29 -1.93 0.15
C LYS A 5 -0.62 -2.95 -0.94
N CYS A 6 -1.19 -4.08 -0.56
CA CYS A 6 -1.75 -5.03 -1.51
C CYS A 6 -2.97 -4.44 -2.23
N SER A 7 -2.96 -4.50 -3.56
CA SER A 7 -4.08 -4.07 -4.42
C SER A 7 -5.37 -4.89 -4.21
N ASN A 8 -5.23 -6.18 -3.91
CA ASN A 8 -6.37 -7.11 -3.81
C ASN A 8 -7.07 -7.02 -2.45
N CYS A 9 -6.35 -7.28 -1.35
CA CYS A 9 -6.94 -7.36 -0.02
C CYS A 9 -6.68 -6.14 0.88
N GLY A 10 -5.86 -5.18 0.44
CA GLY A 10 -5.50 -4.00 1.24
C GLY A 10 -4.48 -4.25 2.35
N TYR A 11 -3.78 -5.39 2.36
CA TYR A 11 -2.73 -5.69 3.34
C TYR A 11 -1.60 -4.66 3.31
N LEU A 12 -1.22 -4.13 4.48
CA LEU A 12 -0.18 -3.11 4.64
C LEU A 12 1.02 -3.68 5.37
N PHE A 13 2.22 -3.40 4.86
CA PHE A 13 3.46 -3.77 5.52
C PHE A 13 4.61 -2.86 5.10
N GLU A 14 5.58 -2.70 5.99
CA GLU A 14 6.81 -1.97 5.69
C GLU A 14 7.87 -2.94 5.17
N ALA A 15 8.41 -2.66 3.98
CA ALA A 15 9.47 -3.45 3.37
C ALA A 15 10.31 -2.59 2.39
N GLU A 16 11.47 -3.12 2.01
CA GLU A 16 12.24 -2.58 0.90
C GLU A 16 11.65 -3.05 -0.43
N ALA A 17 11.71 -2.24 -1.50
CA ALA A 17 11.16 -2.59 -2.81
C ALA A 17 11.67 -3.95 -3.34
N ASN A 18 12.92 -4.30 -3.02
CA ASN A 18 13.53 -5.58 -3.42
C ASN A 18 13.09 -6.78 -2.58
N LYS A 19 12.40 -6.57 -1.45
CA LYS A 19 11.93 -7.61 -0.53
C LYS A 19 10.42 -7.83 -0.56
N VAL A 20 9.72 -7.07 -1.40
CA VAL A 20 8.27 -7.25 -1.59
C VAL A 20 8.04 -8.58 -2.32
N PRO A 21 7.29 -9.52 -1.73
CA PRO A 21 6.95 -10.76 -2.42
C PRO A 21 5.94 -10.47 -3.53
N GLU A 22 6.01 -11.19 -4.65
CA GLU A 22 4.95 -11.13 -5.68
C GLU A 22 3.63 -11.73 -5.17
N LYS A 23 3.73 -12.73 -4.28
CA LYS A 23 2.59 -13.39 -3.66
C LYS A 23 2.26 -12.75 -2.32
N CYS A 24 1.02 -12.30 -2.19
CA CYS A 24 0.48 -11.72 -0.98
C CYS A 24 0.41 -12.76 0.16
N PRO A 25 1.02 -12.50 1.34
CA PRO A 25 0.96 -13.44 2.46
C PRO A 25 -0.43 -13.50 3.12
N ASN A 26 -1.24 -12.45 2.96
CA ASN A 26 -2.59 -12.38 3.52
C ASN A 26 -3.64 -13.05 2.63
N CYS A 27 -3.55 -12.82 1.32
CA CYS A 27 -4.52 -13.26 0.32
C CYS A 27 -4.08 -14.52 -0.43
N GLY A 28 -2.79 -14.86 -0.43
CA GLY A 28 -2.28 -16.08 -1.06
C GLY A 28 -2.30 -16.05 -2.58
N GLU A 29 -2.47 -14.89 -3.20
CA GLU A 29 -2.48 -14.71 -4.66
C GLU A 29 -1.36 -13.77 -5.11
N ILE A 30 -1.01 -13.81 -6.40
CA ILE A 30 -0.07 -12.87 -7.01
C ILE A 30 -0.77 -11.52 -7.11
N CYS A 31 -0.23 -10.50 -6.43
CA CYS A 31 -0.88 -9.20 -6.29
C CYS A 31 0.11 -8.07 -6.55
N THR A 32 -0.38 -6.98 -7.13
CA THR A 32 0.40 -5.75 -7.23
C THR A 32 0.43 -5.05 -5.88
N PHE A 33 1.62 -4.63 -5.46
CA PHE A 33 1.82 -3.83 -4.26
C PHE A 33 2.06 -2.38 -4.65
N TYR A 34 1.25 -1.48 -4.09
CA TYR A 34 1.42 -0.05 -4.26
C TYR A 34 2.23 0.51 -3.10
N ASP A 35 3.17 1.37 -3.44
CA ASP A 35 3.86 2.18 -2.46
C ASP A 35 2.89 3.25 -1.92
N VAL A 36 2.66 3.19 -0.61
CA VAL A 36 1.81 4.10 0.15
C VAL A 36 2.63 4.87 1.19
N THR A 37 3.96 4.86 1.06
CA THR A 37 4.87 5.64 1.89
C THR A 37 4.47 7.10 1.84
N CYS A 38 4.42 7.75 3.00
CA CYS A 38 4.14 9.17 2.98
C CYS A 38 5.40 9.99 2.70
N TYR A 39 5.43 10.61 1.52
CA TYR A 39 6.50 11.51 1.08
C TYR A 39 6.26 12.97 1.41
N THR A 40 5.12 13.31 2.04
CA THR A 40 4.79 14.68 2.41
C THR A 40 5.05 14.90 3.90
N PRO A 41 5.62 16.05 4.30
CA PRO A 41 5.92 16.35 5.70
C PRO A 41 4.66 16.56 6.57
N GLU A 42 3.49 16.75 5.95
CA GLU A 42 2.22 17.03 6.63
C GLU A 42 1.43 15.76 7.03
N CYS A 43 1.94 14.58 6.68
CA CYS A 43 1.16 13.35 6.61
C CYS A 43 0.93 12.60 7.94
N GLY A 44 1.41 13.13 9.04
CA GLY A 44 1.20 12.55 10.37
C GLY A 44 2.05 11.30 10.65
N CYS A 45 2.25 11.05 11.94
CA CYS A 45 3.31 10.23 12.53
C CYS A 45 3.31 8.72 12.23
N GLN A 46 2.49 8.22 11.29
CA GLN A 46 2.30 6.77 11.02
C GLN A 46 3.23 6.19 9.93
N GLY A 47 3.89 7.03 9.11
CA GLY A 47 4.83 6.58 8.08
C GLY A 47 4.23 6.19 6.73
N TYR A 48 2.90 6.00 6.66
CA TYR A 48 2.15 5.78 5.43
C TYR A 48 1.04 6.83 5.23
N ASP A 49 0.67 7.09 3.98
CA ASP A 49 -0.39 8.06 3.65
C ASP A 49 -1.78 7.41 3.81
N PRO A 50 -2.61 7.87 4.78
CA PRO A 50 -3.92 7.28 5.03
C PRO A 50 -4.88 7.40 3.83
N LYS A 51 -4.69 8.40 2.94
CA LYS A 51 -5.48 8.53 1.72
C LYS A 51 -5.11 7.47 0.70
N LEU A 52 -3.82 7.12 0.60
CA LEU A 52 -3.37 6.02 -0.28
C LEU A 52 -3.80 4.66 0.29
N VAL A 53 -3.78 4.52 1.60
CA VAL A 53 -4.28 3.33 2.29
C VAL A 53 -5.79 3.14 2.14
N ALA A 54 -6.59 4.21 2.18
CA ALA A 54 -8.04 4.13 2.01
C ALA A 54 -8.49 3.92 0.55
N ARG A 55 -7.63 4.23 -0.44
CA ARG A 55 -7.94 4.08 -1.87
C ARG A 55 -7.93 2.60 -2.29
N THR A 56 -9.09 1.95 -2.33
CA THR A 56 -9.28 0.74 -3.14
C THR A 56 -9.48 1.15 -4.60
N PRO A 57 -8.93 0.40 -5.59
CA PRO A 57 -9.02 0.76 -7.00
C PRO A 57 -10.45 0.83 -7.56
N ASN A 58 -11.44 0.34 -6.80
CA ASN A 58 -12.85 0.41 -7.20
C ASN A 58 -13.53 1.77 -6.92
N ASN A 59 -12.80 2.76 -6.37
CA ASN A 59 -13.37 4.04 -5.96
C ASN A 59 -12.75 5.26 -6.68
N GLU A 60 -11.97 5.04 -7.74
CA GLU A 60 -11.34 6.08 -8.56
C GLU A 60 -12.26 6.67 -9.65
N SER A 61 -13.50 6.21 -9.79
CA SER A 61 -14.45 6.71 -10.80
C SER A 61 -15.43 7.79 -10.30
N LYS A 62 -15.17 8.43 -9.15
CA LYS A 62 -16.02 9.53 -8.66
C LYS A 62 -15.20 10.74 -8.25
N PHE A 63 -14.42 11.32 -9.16
CA PHE A 63 -14.23 12.78 -9.26
C PHE A 63 -13.93 13.16 -10.70
#